data_AF-A0A819DDB4-F1
#
_entry.id   AF-A0A819DDB4-F1
#
_cell.length_a   1.000
_cell.length_b   1.000
_cell.length_c   1.000
_cell.angle_alpha   90.00
_cell.angle_beta   90.00
_cell.angle_gamma   90.00
#
_symmetry.space_group_name_H-M   'P 1'
#
loop_
_entity.id
_entity.type
_entity.pdbx_description
1 polymer ?
#
loop_
_entity_poly.entity_id
_entity_poly.type
_entity_poly.pdbx_seq_one_letter_code
_entity_poly.pdbx_strand_id
1 'polypeptide(L)'
;IEQELNVPRVIVWGGIWSNGVVGPFFFEDNVTSQTYLQMLKNHIIPQLEEQPTFHTMIWQQDGAPPHYGQAVRDYLDDTFLEWIGRREIVEWPPRPPDLTPCDFSLWGVIKDHVYAQKPRNVDHLKLLIEHDFTSLNDNIELCQAICHSVAKRCRMCIRAEGKQFEHLL
;
A
#
# COMPACT_ATOMS: atom_id res chain seq x y z
N ILE A 1 -6.26 -16.61 31.82
CA ILE A 1 -6.01 -17.34 30.55
C ILE A 1 -7.03 -16.79 29.57
N GLU A 2 -6.70 -15.69 28.91
CA GLU A 2 -7.47 -15.25 27.75
C GLU A 2 -7.16 -16.26 26.65
N GLN A 3 -8.17 -17.04 26.26
CA GLN A 3 -8.09 -17.78 25.02
C GLN A 3 -8.06 -16.73 23.92
N GLU A 4 -6.93 -16.61 23.21
CA GLU A 4 -6.92 -16.00 21.88
C GLU A 4 -8.00 -16.71 21.07
N LEU A 5 -9.14 -16.04 20.87
CA LEU A 5 -10.08 -16.42 19.83
C LEU A 5 -9.26 -16.42 18.55
N ASN A 6 -9.02 -17.60 17.99
CA ASN A 6 -8.29 -17.78 16.74
C ASN A 6 -9.20 -17.31 15.60
N VAL A 7 -9.45 -16.00 15.55
CA VAL A 7 -10.24 -15.36 14.50
C VAL A 7 -9.42 -15.49 13.23
N PRO A 8 -9.99 -16.06 12.15
CA PRO A 8 -9.31 -16.12 10.87
C PRO A 8 -8.86 -14.72 10.43
N ARG A 9 -7.58 -14.58 10.10
CA ARG A 9 -6.98 -13.32 9.62
C ARG A 9 -6.61 -13.48 8.15
N VAL A 10 -6.81 -12.41 7.39
CA VAL A 10 -6.37 -12.31 6.01
C VAL A 10 -5.34 -11.20 5.95
N ILE A 11 -4.18 -11.48 5.35
CA ILE A 11 -3.18 -10.46 5.06
C ILE A 11 -3.30 -10.11 3.58
N VAL A 12 -3.48 -8.82 3.30
CA VAL A 12 -3.69 -8.30 1.95
C VAL A 12 -2.62 -7.28 1.65
N TRP A 13 -2.08 -7.34 0.43
CA TRP A 13 -1.26 -6.29 -0.15
C TRP A 13 -2.01 -5.60 -1.27
N GLY A 14 -1.80 -4.30 -1.40
CA GLY A 14 -2.33 -3.49 -2.48
C GLY A 14 -1.58 -2.18 -2.63
N GLY A 15 -1.64 -1.63 -3.83
CA GLY A 15 -1.05 -0.34 -4.19
C GLY A 15 -2.07 0.53 -4.92
N ILE A 16 -1.79 1.83 -4.95
CA ILE A 16 -2.58 2.83 -5.66
C ILE A 16 -1.66 3.79 -6.40
N TRP A 17 -2.05 4.21 -7.60
CA TRP A 17 -1.43 5.32 -8.34
C TRP A 17 -2.52 6.16 -9.00
N SER A 18 -2.13 7.23 -9.70
CA SER A 18 -3.08 8.20 -10.24
C SER A 18 -4.09 7.63 -11.25
N ASN A 19 -3.83 6.46 -11.85
CA ASN A 19 -4.72 5.87 -12.86
C ASN A 19 -5.36 4.56 -12.41
N GLY A 20 -5.27 4.19 -11.13
CA GLY A 20 -5.91 2.98 -10.63
C GLY A 20 -5.25 2.38 -9.39
N VAL A 21 -5.53 1.10 -9.17
CA VAL A 21 -5.02 0.30 -8.06
C VAL A 21 -4.40 -1.00 -8.57
N VAL A 22 -3.45 -1.56 -7.82
CA VAL A 22 -2.82 -2.85 -8.12
C VAL A 22 -3.01 -3.78 -6.93
N GLY A 23 -3.35 -5.03 -7.22
CA GLY A 23 -3.85 -5.97 -6.23
C GLY A 23 -5.38 -6.16 -6.33
N PRO A 24 -6.01 -6.74 -5.30
CA PRO A 24 -5.40 -7.19 -4.05
C PRO A 24 -4.51 -8.42 -4.29
N PHE A 25 -3.48 -8.58 -3.45
CA PHE A 25 -2.77 -9.84 -3.34
C PHE A 25 -2.96 -10.40 -1.93
N PHE A 26 -3.45 -11.64 -1.83
CA PHE A 26 -3.69 -12.31 -0.55
C PHE A 26 -2.49 -13.19 -0.18
N PHE A 27 -1.92 -12.96 1.00
CA PHE A 27 -0.95 -13.88 1.58
C PHE A 27 -1.68 -14.95 2.39
N GLU A 28 -1.35 -16.22 2.13
CA GLU A 28 -1.84 -17.36 2.92
C GLU A 28 -1.01 -17.57 4.20
N ASP A 29 0.25 -17.13 4.20
CA ASP A 29 1.22 -17.29 5.29
C ASP A 29 1.81 -15.94 5.72
N ASN A 30 2.71 -15.98 6.71
CA ASN A 30 3.43 -14.81 7.19
C ASN A 30 4.20 -14.09 6.06
N VAL A 31 4.14 -12.75 6.09
CA VAL A 31 4.89 -11.91 5.16
C VAL A 31 6.33 -11.79 5.66
N THR A 32 7.26 -12.27 4.84
CA THR A 32 8.71 -12.15 5.02
C THR A 32 9.27 -11.34 3.86
N SER A 33 10.51 -10.86 3.96
CA SER A 33 11.15 -10.18 2.81
C SER A 33 11.19 -11.08 1.56
N GLN A 34 11.33 -12.39 1.72
CA GLN A 34 11.35 -13.32 0.61
C GLN A 34 9.98 -13.47 -0.05
N THR A 35 8.92 -13.69 0.73
CA THR A 35 7.56 -13.82 0.19
C THR A 35 7.05 -12.51 -0.39
N TYR A 36 7.44 -11.38 0.21
CA TYR A 36 7.21 -10.05 -0.35
C TYR A 36 7.90 -9.85 -1.71
N LEU A 37 9.19 -10.20 -1.81
CA LEU A 37 9.92 -10.12 -3.08
C LEU A 37 9.30 -10.99 -4.18
N GLN A 38 8.89 -12.22 -3.83
CA GLN A 38 8.21 -13.11 -4.77
C GLN A 38 6.88 -12.52 -5.25
N MET A 39 6.11 -11.93 -4.34
CA MET A 39 4.86 -11.25 -4.67
C MET A 39 5.11 -10.10 -5.67
N LEU A 40 6.12 -9.26 -5.43
CA LEU A 40 6.50 -8.19 -6.34
C LEU A 40 6.87 -8.72 -7.74
N LYS A 41 7.78 -9.71 -7.80
CA LYS A 41 8.31 -10.28 -9.05
C LYS A 41 7.27 -10.99 -9.89
N ASN A 42 6.41 -11.76 -9.24
CA ASN A 42 5.55 -12.70 -9.94
C ASN A 42 4.15 -12.15 -10.21
N HIS A 43 3.73 -11.12 -9.46
CA HIS A 43 2.35 -10.63 -9.53
C HIS A 43 2.28 -9.13 -9.78
N ILE A 44 2.98 -8.30 -9.01
CA ILE A 44 2.73 -6.86 -9.03
C ILE A 44 3.44 -6.15 -10.16
N ILE A 45 4.77 -6.31 -10.26
CA ILE A 45 5.54 -5.59 -11.28
C ILE A 45 5.14 -6.00 -12.70
N PRO A 46 4.87 -7.29 -13.02
CA PRO A 46 4.35 -7.66 -14.33
C PRO A 46 3.06 -6.91 -14.71
N GLN A 47 2.12 -6.69 -13.77
CA GLN A 47 0.90 -5.92 -14.03
C GLN A 47 1.19 -4.43 -14.25
N LEU A 48 2.18 -3.89 -13.55
CA LEU A 48 2.59 -2.49 -13.72
C LEU A 48 3.35 -2.28 -15.02
N GLU A 49 4.14 -3.25 -15.48
CA GLU A 49 4.87 -3.23 -16.76
C GLU A 49 3.94 -3.12 -17.97
N GLU A 50 2.71 -3.60 -17.86
CA GLU A 50 1.67 -3.44 -18.90
C GLU A 50 1.17 -1.98 -19.02
N GLN A 51 1.46 -1.13 -18.02
CA GLN A 51 1.02 0.26 -18.02
C GLN A 51 1.94 1.14 -18.87
N PRO A 52 1.40 2.01 -19.74
CA PRO A 52 2.21 2.92 -20.55
C PRO A 52 3.13 3.85 -19.74
N THR A 53 2.79 4.09 -18.47
CA THR A 53 3.51 4.99 -17.57
C THR A 53 4.58 4.29 -16.72
N PHE A 54 4.76 2.96 -16.84
CA PHE A 54 5.63 2.16 -15.98
C PHE A 54 7.03 2.77 -15.80
N HIS A 55 7.70 3.13 -16.90
CA HIS A 55 9.07 3.68 -16.89
C HIS A 55 9.19 5.08 -16.24
N THR A 56 8.08 5.71 -15.90
CA THR A 56 8.02 7.00 -15.20
C THR A 56 7.42 6.90 -13.80
N MET A 57 7.05 5.69 -13.36
CA MET A 57 6.52 5.47 -12.03
C MET A 57 7.64 5.59 -10.99
N ILE A 58 7.32 6.23 -9.87
CA ILE A 58 8.14 6.22 -8.66
C ILE A 58 7.49 5.22 -7.70
N TRP A 59 8.23 4.22 -7.26
CA TRP A 59 7.73 3.26 -6.29
C TRP A 59 7.76 3.85 -4.88
N GLN A 60 6.72 3.65 -4.07
CA GLN A 60 6.71 4.06 -2.66
C GLN A 60 6.24 2.89 -1.79
N GLN A 61 6.98 2.59 -0.72
CA GLN A 61 6.59 1.61 0.30
C GLN A 61 6.88 2.12 1.72
N ASP A 62 6.14 1.60 2.70
CA ASP A 62 6.30 1.98 4.10
C ASP A 62 7.54 1.32 4.75
N GLY A 63 7.73 1.56 6.05
CA GLY A 63 8.85 1.02 6.82
C GLY A 63 8.67 -0.41 7.34
N ALA A 64 7.69 -1.17 6.87
CA ALA A 64 7.38 -2.50 7.41
C ALA A 64 8.56 -3.48 7.28
N PRO A 65 8.72 -4.44 8.21
CA PRO A 65 9.87 -5.34 8.22
C PRO A 65 10.15 -6.09 6.90
N PRO A 66 9.14 -6.63 6.18
CA PRO A 66 9.39 -7.31 4.92
C PRO A 66 10.04 -6.43 3.85
N HIS A 67 9.76 -5.12 3.87
CA HIS A 67 10.18 -4.18 2.82
C HIS A 67 11.67 -3.80 2.89
N TYR A 68 12.35 -4.00 4.03
CA TYR A 68 13.75 -3.58 4.21
C TYR A 68 14.79 -4.58 3.69
N GLY A 69 14.38 -5.79 3.31
CA GLY A 69 15.30 -6.86 2.92
C GLY A 69 16.24 -6.42 1.79
N GLN A 70 17.53 -6.78 1.87
CA GLN A 70 18.51 -6.34 0.86
C GLN A 70 18.08 -6.72 -0.56
N ALA A 71 17.67 -7.98 -0.77
CA ALA A 71 17.20 -8.45 -2.07
C ALA A 71 15.91 -7.77 -2.57
N VAL A 72 15.09 -7.20 -1.68
CA VAL A 72 13.93 -6.38 -2.06
C VAL A 72 14.43 -5.06 -2.61
N ARG A 73 15.35 -4.41 -1.90
CA ARG A 73 15.91 -3.11 -2.31
C ARG A 73 16.71 -3.22 -3.61
N ASP A 74 17.59 -4.21 -3.73
CA ASP A 74 18.36 -4.47 -4.96
C ASP A 74 17.42 -4.64 -6.17
N TYR A 75 16.30 -5.34 -5.96
CA TYR A 75 15.33 -5.53 -7.03
C TYR A 75 14.56 -4.25 -7.39
N LEU A 76 14.26 -3.39 -6.41
CA LEU A 76 13.64 -2.08 -6.69
C LEU A 76 14.62 -1.14 -7.38
N ASP A 77 15.91 -1.16 -7.02
CA ASP A 77 16.99 -0.42 -7.68
C ASP A 77 17.13 -0.83 -9.16
N ASP A 78 16.98 -2.13 -9.46
CA ASP A 78 17.03 -2.65 -10.83
C ASP A 78 15.75 -2.36 -11.64
N THR A 79 14.60 -2.18 -10.97
CA THR A 79 13.29 -2.11 -11.63
C THR A 79 12.82 -0.68 -11.89
N PHE A 80 13.02 0.23 -10.93
CA PHE A 80 12.51 1.60 -10.99
C PHE A 80 13.64 2.60 -11.08
N LEU A 81 13.43 3.70 -11.83
CA LEU A 81 14.39 4.80 -11.85
C LEU A 81 14.53 5.47 -10.47
N GLU A 82 13.43 5.56 -9.74
CA GLU A 82 13.37 6.14 -8.40
C GLU A 82 12.38 5.34 -7.54
N TRP A 83 12.73 5.12 -6.27
CA TRP A 83 11.79 4.58 -5.28
C TRP A 83 12.01 5.19 -3.89
N ILE A 84 10.96 5.16 -3.08
CA ILE A 84 10.91 5.75 -1.74
C ILE A 84 10.58 4.64 -0.75
N GLY A 85 11.46 4.44 0.23
CA GLY A 85 11.20 3.52 1.34
C GLY A 85 12.29 3.60 2.39
N ARG A 86 12.33 2.62 3.31
CA ARG A 86 13.27 2.65 4.43
C ARG A 86 14.70 2.31 3.98
N ARG A 87 15.68 3.09 4.49
CA ARG A 87 17.14 3.04 4.17
C ARG A 87 17.52 3.55 2.77
N GLU A 88 16.73 4.47 2.25
CA GLU A 88 17.10 5.44 1.21
C GLU A 88 18.02 6.55 1.79
N ILE A 89 18.34 7.59 1.01
CA ILE A 89 19.21 8.72 1.43
C ILE A 89 18.73 9.39 2.73
N VAL A 90 17.44 9.28 3.05
CA VAL A 90 16.82 9.85 4.25
C VAL A 90 16.27 8.73 5.16
N GLU A 91 16.76 8.65 6.40
CA GLU A 91 16.20 7.75 7.41
C GLU A 91 14.77 8.18 7.79
N TRP A 92 13.83 7.23 7.79
CA TRP A 92 12.48 7.47 8.26
C TRP A 92 12.47 7.75 9.77
N PRO A 93 11.79 8.82 10.24
CA PRO A 93 11.65 9.06 11.66
C PRO A 93 10.83 7.95 12.34
N PRO A 94 10.97 7.75 13.66
CA PRO A 94 10.30 6.67 14.40
C PRO A 94 8.77 6.76 14.42
N ARG A 95 8.20 7.92 14.05
CA ARG A 95 6.76 8.16 13.87
C ARG A 95 6.56 9.12 12.69
N PRO A 96 6.77 8.68 11.45
CA PRO A 96 6.52 9.53 10.32
C PRO A 96 5.03 9.83 10.25
N PRO A 97 4.63 11.06 9.90
CA PRO A 97 3.24 11.31 9.58
C PRO A 97 2.81 10.46 8.39
N ASP A 98 1.50 10.19 8.31
CA ASP A 98 0.96 9.26 7.33
C ASP A 98 1.01 9.86 5.91
N LEU A 99 2.07 9.48 5.18
CA LEU A 99 2.38 9.92 3.82
C LEU A 99 2.15 8.81 2.79
N THR A 100 1.70 7.63 3.21
CA THR A 100 1.45 6.48 2.32
C THR A 100 -0.03 6.49 1.93
N PRO A 101 -0.37 6.72 0.65
CA PRO A 101 -1.75 6.66 0.15
C PRO A 101 -2.56 5.46 0.63
N CYS A 102 -1.87 4.33 0.75
CA CYS A 102 -2.47 3.10 1.21
C CYS A 102 -3.02 3.22 2.65
N ASP A 103 -2.23 3.80 3.55
CA ASP A 103 -2.54 3.87 4.98
C ASP A 103 -3.53 4.98 5.29
N PHE A 104 -3.32 6.20 4.76
CA PHE A 104 -4.23 7.31 5.07
C PHE A 104 -5.57 7.26 4.32
N SER A 105 -5.70 6.45 3.26
CA SER A 105 -6.91 6.44 2.43
C SER A 105 -7.35 5.05 1.97
N LEU A 106 -6.55 4.36 1.13
CA LEU A 106 -7.00 3.14 0.41
C LEU A 106 -7.61 2.11 1.36
N TRP A 107 -6.89 1.77 2.45
CA TRP A 107 -7.35 0.78 3.41
C TRP A 107 -8.54 1.26 4.23
N GLY A 108 -8.68 2.57 4.47
CA GLY A 108 -9.87 3.14 5.10
C GLY A 108 -11.11 2.93 4.24
N VAL A 109 -11.03 3.30 2.97
CA VAL A 109 -12.14 3.15 1.99
C VAL A 109 -12.57 1.69 1.87
N ILE A 110 -11.62 0.77 1.68
CA ILE A 110 -11.91 -0.66 1.55
C ILE A 110 -12.52 -1.21 2.84
N LYS A 111 -11.96 -0.90 4.00
CA LYS A 111 -12.48 -1.41 5.28
C LYS A 111 -13.90 -0.91 5.53
N ASP A 112 -14.18 0.37 5.30
CA ASP A 112 -15.50 0.94 5.54
C ASP A 112 -16.57 0.24 4.69
N HIS A 113 -16.29 0.00 3.42
CA HIS A 113 -17.23 -0.67 2.52
C HIS A 113 -17.36 -2.17 2.82
N VAL A 114 -16.25 -2.90 2.95
CA VAL A 114 -16.24 -4.33 3.26
C VAL A 114 -16.97 -4.63 4.57
N TYR A 115 -16.69 -3.89 5.65
CA TYR A 115 -17.30 -4.16 6.95
C TYR A 115 -18.77 -3.74 7.03
N ALA A 116 -19.20 -2.75 6.23
CA ALA A 116 -20.63 -2.43 6.10
C ALA A 116 -21.44 -3.61 5.56
N GLN A 117 -20.84 -4.47 4.74
CA GLN A 117 -21.48 -5.65 4.15
C GLN A 117 -21.52 -6.88 5.08
N LYS A 118 -20.86 -6.82 6.25
CA LYS A 118 -20.85 -7.88 7.27
C LYS A 118 -20.43 -9.26 6.69
N PRO A 119 -19.16 -9.41 6.27
CA PRO A 119 -18.66 -10.66 5.71
C PRO A 119 -18.88 -11.84 6.66
N ARG A 120 -19.24 -12.98 6.09
CA ARG A 120 -19.70 -14.16 6.85
C ARG A 120 -18.58 -15.16 7.15
N ASN A 121 -17.53 -15.13 6.34
CA ASN A 121 -16.36 -15.98 6.41
C ASN A 121 -15.20 -15.33 5.61
N VAL A 122 -14.04 -15.97 5.61
CA VAL A 122 -12.83 -15.48 4.93
C VAL A 122 -13.02 -15.38 3.41
N ASP A 123 -13.67 -16.35 2.79
CA ASP A 123 -13.86 -16.32 1.33
C ASP A 123 -14.76 -15.16 0.90
N HIS A 124 -15.85 -14.94 1.63
CA HIS A 124 -16.72 -13.77 1.41
C HIS A 124 -15.95 -12.47 1.64
N LEU A 125 -15.09 -12.41 2.67
CA LEU A 125 -14.23 -11.25 2.90
C LEU A 125 -13.28 -10.99 1.72
N LYS A 126 -12.59 -12.01 1.20
CA LYS A 126 -11.69 -11.89 0.03
C LYS A 126 -12.45 -11.39 -1.20
N LEU A 127 -13.63 -11.97 -1.48
CA LEU A 127 -14.48 -11.56 -2.61
C LEU A 127 -14.90 -10.08 -2.54
N LEU A 128 -15.26 -9.58 -1.34
CA LEU A 128 -15.62 -8.18 -1.16
C LEU A 128 -14.41 -7.25 -1.39
N ILE A 129 -13.22 -7.65 -0.94
CA ILE A 129 -12.00 -6.89 -1.16
C ILE A 129 -11.67 -6.83 -2.66
N GLU A 130 -11.76 -7.95 -3.39
CA GLU A 130 -11.54 -7.99 -4.85
C GLU A 130 -12.51 -7.10 -5.62
N HIS A 131 -13.79 -7.12 -5.22
CA HIS A 131 -14.81 -6.22 -5.77
C HIS A 131 -14.46 -4.75 -5.55
N ASP A 132 -13.94 -4.40 -4.37
CA ASP A 132 -13.58 -3.02 -4.04
C ASP A 132 -12.38 -2.53 -4.81
N PHE A 133 -11.35 -3.37 -4.99
CA PHE A 133 -10.23 -3.04 -5.86
C PHE A 133 -10.69 -2.83 -7.30
N THR A 134 -11.59 -3.67 -7.81
CA THR A 134 -12.15 -3.49 -9.15
C THR A 134 -12.91 -2.16 -9.25
N SER A 135 -13.77 -1.87 -8.28
CA SER A 135 -14.55 -0.63 -8.22
C SER A 135 -13.66 0.62 -8.12
N LEU A 136 -12.56 0.54 -7.36
CA LEU A 136 -11.59 1.61 -7.22
C LEU A 136 -10.77 1.81 -8.50
N ASN A 137 -10.41 0.72 -9.19
CA ASN A 137 -9.69 0.78 -10.45
C ASN A 137 -10.50 1.52 -11.53
N ASP A 138 -11.82 1.36 -11.52
CA ASP A 138 -12.75 2.10 -12.40
C ASP A 138 -12.96 3.56 -11.94
N ASN A 139 -12.59 3.92 -10.71
CA ASN A 139 -12.74 5.26 -10.13
C ASN A 139 -11.41 6.04 -10.15
N ILE A 140 -10.99 6.41 -11.37
CA ILE A 140 -9.76 7.17 -11.61
C ILE A 140 -9.76 8.52 -10.87
N GLU A 141 -10.91 9.20 -10.80
CA GLU A 141 -11.01 10.51 -10.12
C GLU A 141 -10.65 10.41 -8.63
N LEU A 142 -11.13 9.37 -7.95
CA LEU A 142 -10.77 9.12 -6.55
C LEU A 142 -9.29 8.78 -6.40
N CYS A 143 -8.74 7.95 -7.29
CA CYS A 143 -7.32 7.60 -7.29
C CYS A 143 -6.42 8.84 -7.46
N GLN A 144 -6.79 9.72 -8.40
CA GLN A 144 -6.12 11.01 -8.59
C GLN A 144 -6.23 11.90 -7.36
N ALA A 145 -7.41 12.02 -6.76
CA ALA A 145 -7.61 12.82 -5.56
C ALA A 145 -6.73 12.34 -4.39
N ILE A 146 -6.66 11.03 -4.18
CA ILE A 146 -5.80 10.40 -3.16
C ILE A 146 -4.32 10.70 -3.46
N CYS A 147 -3.86 10.47 -4.69
CA CYS A 147 -2.45 10.69 -5.07
C CYS A 147 -2.06 12.17 -4.99
N HIS A 148 -2.90 13.09 -5.45
CA HIS A 148 -2.65 14.53 -5.32
C HIS A 148 -2.61 15.00 -3.86
N SER A 149 -3.35 14.32 -2.97
CA SER A 149 -3.32 14.63 -1.54
C SER A 149 -1.95 14.34 -0.91
N VAL A 150 -1.14 13.42 -1.46
CA VAL A 150 0.23 13.14 -1.01
C VAL A 150 1.06 14.42 -1.05
N ALA A 151 1.04 15.15 -2.16
CA ALA A 151 1.80 16.40 -2.28
C ALA A 151 1.34 17.46 -1.26
N LYS A 152 0.04 17.56 -0.98
CA LYS A 152 -0.50 18.44 0.08
C LYS A 152 0.03 17.99 1.45
N ARG A 153 -0.06 16.70 1.77
CA ARG A 153 0.42 16.09 3.02
C ARG A 153 1.91 16.28 3.21
N CYS A 154 2.74 16.05 2.19
CA CYS A 154 4.18 16.33 2.23
C CYS A 154 4.49 17.80 2.54
N ARG A 155 3.79 18.74 1.89
CA ARG A 155 3.96 20.18 2.20
C ARG A 155 3.58 20.52 3.63
N MET A 156 2.54 19.88 4.16
CA MET A 156 2.12 20.08 5.56
C MET A 156 3.09 19.46 6.55
N CYS A 157 3.62 18.28 6.25
CA CYS A 157 4.71 17.64 6.99
C CYS A 157 5.93 18.56 7.11
N ILE A 158 6.35 19.16 5.98
CA ILE A 158 7.48 20.10 5.94
C ILE A 158 7.19 21.32 6.83
N ARG A 159 5.99 21.92 6.71
CA ARG A 159 5.57 23.07 7.55
C ARG A 159 5.50 22.72 9.04
N ALA A 160 5.17 21.48 9.36
CA ALA A 160 5.14 20.97 10.72
C ALA A 160 6.51 20.48 11.21
N GLU A 161 7.58 20.66 10.43
CA GLU A 161 8.94 20.18 10.75
C GLU A 161 8.97 18.67 11.06
N GLY A 162 8.20 17.88 10.31
CA GLY A 162 8.10 16.43 10.50
C GLY A 162 7.20 15.98 11.66
N LYS A 163 6.51 16.91 12.34
CA LYS A 163 5.52 16.58 13.40
C LYS A 163 4.17 16.21 12.78
N GLN A 164 3.28 15.65 13.61
CA GLN A 164 1.89 15.36 13.25
C GLN A 164 1.16 16.63 12.77
N PHE A 165 0.44 16.50 11.66
CA PHE A 165 -0.25 17.60 10.99
C PHE A 165 -1.68 17.24 10.60
N GLU A 166 -2.16 16.05 10.94
CA GLU A 166 -3.45 15.51 10.54
C GLU A 166 -4.61 16.38 11.06
N HIS A 167 -4.41 17.08 12.18
CA HIS A 167 -5.34 18.07 12.72
C HIS A 167 -5.50 19.34 11.86
N LEU A 168 -4.65 19.53 10.85
CA LEU A 168 -4.64 20.67 9.94
C LEU A 168 -5.22 20.35 8.55
N LEU A 169 -5.61 19.09 8.30
CA LEU A 169 -5.95 18.58 6.96
C LEU A 169 -7.38 18.88 6.51
#